data_AF-A0AAW1RXQ0-F1
#
_entry.id   AF-A0AAW1RXQ0-F1
#
_cell.length_a   1.000
_cell.length_b   1.000
_cell.length_c   1.000
_cell.angle_alpha   90.00
_cell.angle_beta   90.00
_cell.angle_gamma   90.00
#
_symmetry.space_group_name_H-M   'P 1'
#
loop_
_entity.id
_entity.type
_entity.pdbx_description
1 polymer ?
#
loop_
_entity_poly.entity_id
_entity_poly.type
_entity_poly.pdbx_seq_one_letter_code
_entity_poly.pdbx_strand_id
1 'polypeptide(L)'
;MNNNKTDENALLAGGKGVFQKTSYITFGDKENPEPFVWKQVDRDGYKGKQLQTNPPKTGRLPNTYFEKKHLWVSEGDGYTDQTRYLDSQKTKSKGFLTSDFSRRDEFSNTTRTEQYRTLLKSEAKFAKKALERLSRVPGGIVETTTYLPPANQQPRQYLYDLIHEDNNASDGVLDGSSKLAHDTKNPTALGPERNLGSYRTTTSLAHGAPTEFQKPQFARKPVVQESFYRRTNVFFPDGCATIATTS
;
A
#
# COMPACT_ATOMS: atom_id res chain seq x y z
N MET A 1 16.29 72.44 -100.97
CA MET A 1 16.77 73.27 -99.84
C MET A 1 18.28 73.15 -99.60
N ASN A 2 18.89 71.97 -99.74
CA ASN A 2 20.33 71.79 -99.47
C ASN A 2 21.10 71.43 -100.77
N ASN A 3 21.15 72.35 -101.73
CA ASN A 3 21.87 72.14 -103.01
C ASN A 3 23.37 72.43 -102.85
N ASN A 4 24.26 71.57 -103.38
CA ASN A 4 25.72 71.64 -103.23
C ASN A 4 26.25 71.72 -101.78
N LYS A 5 25.54 71.12 -100.81
CA LYS A 5 25.97 71.05 -99.42
C LYS A 5 26.31 69.62 -99.02
N THR A 6 27.39 69.43 -98.28
CA THR A 6 27.84 68.14 -97.71
C THR A 6 27.61 68.07 -96.19
N ASP A 7 26.86 69.03 -95.64
CA ASP A 7 26.54 69.10 -94.22
C ASP A 7 25.58 67.97 -93.83
N GLU A 8 25.52 67.65 -92.54
CA GLU A 8 24.67 66.58 -91.99
C GLU A 8 23.21 66.67 -92.51
N ASN A 9 22.63 67.87 -92.58
CA ASN A 9 21.27 68.09 -93.07
C ASN A 9 21.06 67.65 -94.54
N ALA A 10 22.11 67.64 -95.37
CA ALA A 10 22.03 67.18 -96.76
C ALA A 10 22.07 65.64 -96.85
N LEU A 11 22.72 65.00 -95.88
CA LEU A 11 22.97 63.56 -95.86
C LEU A 11 21.94 62.78 -95.02
N LEU A 12 21.30 63.44 -94.05
CA LEU A 12 20.45 62.83 -93.00
C LEU A 12 19.35 61.88 -93.51
N ALA A 13 18.74 62.17 -94.66
CA ALA A 13 17.72 61.31 -95.27
C ALA A 13 18.23 60.57 -96.53
N GLY A 14 19.44 60.01 -96.46
CA GLY A 14 20.01 59.18 -97.53
C GLY A 14 20.32 59.97 -98.80
N GLY A 15 20.92 61.16 -98.65
CA GLY A 15 21.26 62.06 -99.77
C GLY A 15 20.10 62.95 -100.24
N LYS A 16 18.96 62.94 -99.54
CA LYS A 16 17.86 63.90 -99.70
C LYS A 16 17.92 64.91 -98.55
N GLY A 17 17.98 66.21 -98.87
CA GLY A 17 18.14 67.26 -97.87
C GLY A 17 16.93 67.40 -96.92
N VAL A 18 17.22 67.52 -95.62
CA VAL A 18 16.26 67.73 -94.52
C VAL A 18 16.28 69.20 -94.07
N PHE A 19 15.17 69.70 -93.51
CA PHE A 19 15.00 71.11 -93.16
C PHE A 19 16.00 71.62 -92.11
N GLN A 20 16.26 70.85 -91.05
CA GLN A 20 17.17 71.20 -89.95
C GLN A 20 17.80 69.93 -89.36
N LYS A 21 18.97 70.06 -88.72
CA LYS A 21 19.59 68.97 -87.94
C LYS A 21 18.80 68.74 -86.66
N THR A 22 18.64 67.47 -86.29
CA THR A 22 18.12 67.04 -85.00
C THR A 22 19.24 66.37 -84.23
N SER A 23 19.38 66.66 -82.94
CA SER A 23 20.35 65.93 -82.10
C SER A 23 19.88 64.49 -81.87
N TYR A 24 20.84 63.58 -81.73
CA TYR A 24 20.57 62.18 -81.37
C TYR A 24 20.64 62.04 -79.85
N ILE A 25 19.57 61.52 -79.25
CA ILE A 25 19.49 61.27 -77.79
C ILE A 25 20.37 60.12 -77.32
N THR A 26 21.04 59.40 -78.22
CA THR A 26 21.74 58.13 -77.90
C THR A 26 23.25 58.26 -77.71
N PHE A 27 23.85 59.40 -78.07
CA PHE A 27 25.31 59.57 -78.09
C PHE A 27 25.81 60.71 -77.18
N GLY A 28 24.91 61.57 -76.68
CA GLY A 28 25.29 62.77 -75.92
C GLY A 28 26.02 63.82 -76.77
N ASP A 29 26.69 64.74 -76.08
CA ASP A 29 27.51 65.79 -76.71
C ASP A 29 28.96 65.34 -76.86
N LYS A 30 29.70 65.96 -77.79
CA LYS A 30 31.12 65.63 -78.04
C LYS A 30 32.02 65.74 -76.79
N GLU A 31 31.67 66.63 -75.87
CA GLU A 31 32.42 66.84 -74.63
C GLU A 31 31.98 65.87 -73.51
N ASN A 32 30.74 65.36 -73.58
CA ASN A 32 30.16 64.45 -72.59
C ASN A 32 29.35 63.35 -73.31
N PRO A 33 30.02 62.32 -73.87
CA PRO A 33 29.33 61.22 -74.52
C PRO A 33 28.57 60.37 -73.49
N GLU A 34 27.38 59.90 -73.86
CA GLU A 34 26.56 59.09 -72.95
C GLU A 34 27.16 57.67 -72.78
N PRO A 35 27.42 57.20 -71.55
CA PRO A 35 28.03 55.91 -71.32
C PRO A 35 27.04 54.77 -71.63
N PHE A 36 27.48 53.78 -72.40
CA PHE A 36 26.67 52.65 -72.85
C PHE A 36 26.11 51.77 -71.71
N VAL A 37 26.79 51.72 -70.56
CA VAL A 37 26.34 50.94 -69.38
C VAL A 37 26.48 51.78 -68.11
N TRP A 38 25.35 52.12 -67.50
CA TRP A 38 25.31 52.67 -66.16
C TRP A 38 25.26 51.52 -65.14
N LYS A 39 26.18 51.51 -64.18
CA LYS A 39 26.11 50.57 -63.06
C LYS A 39 24.95 50.98 -62.16
N GLN A 40 23.81 50.29 -62.28
CA GLN A 40 22.68 50.50 -61.38
C GLN A 40 23.07 50.08 -59.97
N VAL A 41 22.72 50.92 -58.99
CA VAL A 41 22.92 50.60 -57.58
C VAL A 41 21.84 49.60 -57.19
N ASP A 42 22.21 48.32 -57.04
CA ASP A 42 21.29 47.32 -56.51
C ASP A 42 20.85 47.69 -55.10
N ARG A 43 19.63 47.29 -54.74
CA ARG A 43 19.10 47.45 -53.39
C ARG A 43 20.00 46.76 -52.36
N ASP A 44 20.27 47.43 -51.24
CA ASP A 44 21.16 46.93 -50.18
C ASP A 44 20.76 45.55 -49.62
N GLY A 45 19.47 45.18 -49.66
CA GLY A 45 19.01 43.85 -49.22
C GLY A 45 19.57 42.68 -50.05
N TYR A 46 20.04 42.94 -51.28
CA TYR A 46 20.70 41.94 -52.12
C TYR A 46 22.18 41.74 -51.75
N LYS A 47 22.75 42.64 -50.92
CA LYS A 47 24.17 42.66 -50.58
C LYS A 47 24.32 42.79 -49.08
N GLY A 48 24.66 41.70 -48.39
CA GLY A 48 24.92 41.75 -46.95
C GLY A 48 24.74 40.41 -46.25
N LYS A 49 25.00 40.41 -44.94
CA LYS A 49 24.80 39.25 -44.08
C LYS A 49 23.33 39.14 -43.69
N GLN A 50 22.71 38.00 -43.99
CA GLN A 50 21.33 37.71 -43.61
C GLN A 50 21.22 37.38 -42.12
N LEU A 51 19.98 37.41 -41.61
CA LEU A 51 19.69 37.01 -40.22
C LEU A 51 20.10 35.56 -39.98
N GLN A 52 20.79 35.31 -38.86
CA GLN A 52 21.17 33.96 -38.47
C GLN A 52 19.99 33.27 -37.81
N THR A 53 19.66 32.08 -38.29
CA THR A 53 18.68 31.18 -37.67
C THR A 53 19.41 29.97 -37.08
N ASN A 54 18.90 29.46 -35.96
CA ASN A 54 19.45 28.26 -35.32
C ASN A 54 18.42 27.12 -35.45
N PRO A 55 18.73 26.05 -36.21
CA PRO A 55 17.83 24.91 -36.32
C PRO A 55 17.73 24.18 -34.97
N PRO A 56 16.61 23.48 -34.70
CA PRO A 56 16.47 22.66 -33.50
C PRO A 56 17.56 21.58 -33.50
N LYS A 57 18.32 21.51 -32.41
CA LYS A 57 19.32 20.47 -32.22
C LYS A 57 18.60 19.15 -31.91
N THR A 58 19.10 18.04 -32.44
CA THR A 58 18.58 16.71 -32.17
C THR A 58 19.47 16.01 -31.13
N GLY A 59 18.89 15.52 -30.03
CA GLY A 59 19.64 14.79 -28.99
C GLY A 59 19.03 14.87 -27.59
N ARG A 60 19.75 14.37 -26.59
CA ARG A 60 19.40 14.47 -25.15
C ARG A 60 20.52 15.12 -24.35
N LEU A 61 21.18 16.12 -24.95
CA LEU A 61 22.26 16.85 -24.32
C LEU A 61 21.74 18.18 -23.74
N PRO A 62 22.38 18.75 -22.70
CA PRO A 62 21.97 20.03 -22.11
C PRO A 62 21.83 21.18 -23.12
N ASN A 63 22.56 21.13 -24.23
CA ASN A 63 22.51 22.12 -25.30
C ASN A 63 21.24 22.06 -26.18
N THR A 64 20.44 21.00 -26.01
CA THR A 64 19.21 20.71 -26.75
C THR A 64 18.01 21.30 -26.01
N TYR A 65 18.08 21.36 -24.68
CA TYR A 65 17.09 22.04 -23.86
C TYR A 65 17.17 23.56 -24.04
N PHE A 66 16.07 24.25 -23.76
CA PHE A 66 16.03 25.72 -23.77
C PHE A 66 17.01 26.31 -22.76
N GLU A 67 17.04 25.74 -21.55
CA GLU A 67 18.02 26.06 -20.53
C GLU A 67 19.31 25.28 -20.76
N LYS A 68 20.41 26.01 -21.00
CA LYS A 68 21.72 25.40 -21.24
C LYS A 68 22.33 24.78 -19.97
N LYS A 69 21.92 25.25 -18.79
CA LYS A 69 22.40 24.76 -17.51
C LYS A 69 21.47 23.66 -17.02
N HIS A 70 22.00 22.44 -16.89
CA HIS A 70 21.25 21.31 -16.37
C HIS A 70 21.48 21.17 -14.86
N LEU A 71 20.62 21.79 -14.07
CA LEU A 71 20.69 21.75 -12.61
C LEU A 71 20.09 20.44 -12.07
N TRP A 72 20.76 19.83 -11.11
CA TRP A 72 20.22 18.69 -10.36
C TRP A 72 19.87 19.13 -8.95
N VAL A 73 18.73 18.66 -8.42
CA VAL A 73 18.31 19.01 -7.04
C VAL A 73 19.33 18.55 -6.00
N SER A 74 20.05 17.46 -6.27
CA SER A 74 21.09 16.92 -5.40
C SER A 74 22.45 17.64 -5.52
N GLU A 75 22.57 18.63 -6.41
CA GLU A 75 23.82 19.36 -6.59
C GLU A 75 24.09 20.27 -5.39
N GLY A 76 25.21 20.05 -4.71
CA GLY A 76 25.61 20.81 -3.52
C GLY A 76 25.25 20.17 -2.18
N ASP A 77 24.44 19.10 -2.16
CA ASP A 77 24.18 18.32 -0.95
C ASP A 77 25.16 17.14 -0.81
N GLY A 78 25.63 16.91 0.41
CA GLY A 78 26.55 15.83 0.72
C GLY A 78 25.80 14.50 0.82
N TYR A 79 26.25 13.47 0.12
CA TYR A 79 25.67 12.14 0.26
C TYR A 79 25.87 11.60 1.68
N THR A 80 24.77 11.27 2.37
CA THR A 80 24.79 10.73 3.74
C THR A 80 24.03 9.40 3.82
N ASP A 81 24.76 8.32 4.08
CA ASP A 81 24.16 6.97 4.19
C ASP A 81 23.30 6.77 5.45
N GLN A 82 23.75 7.33 6.58
CA GLN A 82 23.15 7.09 7.89
C GLN A 82 23.14 8.36 8.74
N THR A 83 22.01 8.59 9.42
CA THR A 83 21.89 9.59 10.48
C THR A 83 22.73 9.20 11.69
N ARG A 84 23.79 9.96 11.98
CA ARG A 84 24.65 9.74 13.14
C ARG A 84 24.05 10.40 14.38
N TYR A 85 23.41 9.60 15.21
CA TYR A 85 22.80 10.10 16.45
C TYR A 85 23.80 10.70 17.44
N LEU A 86 25.07 10.27 17.38
CA LEU A 86 26.14 10.81 18.20
C LEU A 86 26.32 12.33 18.03
N ASP A 87 26.15 12.83 16.80
CA ASP A 87 26.37 14.24 16.49
C ASP A 87 25.15 15.09 16.88
N SER A 88 23.95 14.52 16.73
CA SER A 88 22.67 15.19 17.03
C SER A 88 22.28 15.18 18.52
N GLN A 89 22.58 14.10 19.24
CA GLN A 89 22.19 13.88 20.63
C GLN A 89 23.44 13.88 21.52
N LYS A 90 23.71 15.02 22.20
CA LYS A 90 24.91 15.19 23.02
C LYS A 90 24.90 14.39 24.33
N THR A 91 23.72 14.05 24.85
CA THR A 91 23.55 13.36 26.13
C THR A 91 22.79 12.06 25.95
N LYS A 92 23.30 10.98 26.57
CA LYS A 92 22.60 9.70 26.70
C LYS A 92 21.99 9.60 28.09
N SER A 93 20.69 9.40 28.19
CA SER A 93 20.04 9.10 29.48
C SER A 93 20.10 7.59 29.76
N LYS A 94 20.24 7.21 31.03
CA LYS A 94 20.09 5.81 31.45
C LYS A 94 18.60 5.43 31.38
N GLY A 95 18.24 4.53 30.46
CA GLY A 95 16.90 3.96 30.37
C GLY A 95 16.74 2.70 31.21
N PHE A 96 15.52 2.15 31.25
CA PHE A 96 15.19 0.98 32.06
C PHE A 96 15.92 -0.30 31.63
N LEU A 97 15.80 -0.69 30.35
CA LEU A 97 16.47 -1.88 29.80
C LEU A 97 17.58 -1.52 28.80
N THR A 98 17.43 -0.39 28.11
CA THR A 98 18.37 0.12 27.10
C THR A 98 18.71 1.57 27.39
N SER A 99 20.00 1.92 27.37
CA SER A 99 20.51 3.27 27.62
C SER A 99 21.16 3.91 26.39
N ASP A 100 20.66 3.58 25.20
CA ASP A 100 21.15 4.11 23.92
C ASP A 100 20.44 5.41 23.54
N PHE A 101 20.92 6.05 22.47
CA PHE A 101 20.25 7.19 21.85
C PHE A 101 18.81 6.86 21.45
N SER A 102 17.92 7.84 21.44
CA SER A 102 16.57 7.66 20.92
C SER A 102 16.62 7.58 19.40
N ARG A 103 16.18 6.46 18.81
CA ARG A 103 16.29 6.15 17.36
C ARG A 103 14.95 5.85 16.69
N ARG A 104 13.87 6.49 17.13
CA ARG A 104 12.52 6.26 16.57
C ARG A 104 12.42 6.66 15.09
N ASP A 105 13.25 7.60 14.66
CA ASP A 105 13.37 8.14 13.31
C ASP A 105 14.40 7.42 12.42
N GLU A 106 15.11 6.39 12.93
CA GLU A 106 16.19 5.71 12.19
C GLU A 106 15.70 5.09 10.88
N PHE A 107 14.45 4.63 10.87
CA PHE A 107 13.80 4.01 9.71
C PHE A 107 13.02 5.01 8.83
N SER A 108 13.09 6.31 9.11
CA SER A 108 12.62 7.34 8.18
C SER A 108 13.58 7.50 6.99
N ASN A 109 14.85 7.12 7.16
CA ASN A 109 15.84 7.06 6.07
C ASN A 109 15.61 5.82 5.19
N THR A 110 15.45 6.04 3.89
CA THR A 110 15.19 5.00 2.89
C THR A 110 16.35 4.00 2.78
N THR A 111 17.60 4.47 2.81
CA THR A 111 18.80 3.62 2.80
C THR A 111 18.81 2.67 3.99
N ARG A 112 18.51 3.17 5.20
CA ARG A 112 18.48 2.35 6.40
C ARG A 112 17.36 1.31 6.38
N THR A 113 16.20 1.69 5.85
CA THR A 113 15.08 0.77 5.64
C THR A 113 15.43 -0.35 4.65
N GLU A 114 16.11 -0.05 3.55
CA GLU A 114 16.55 -1.07 2.58
C GLU A 114 17.62 -2.01 3.14
N GLN A 115 18.55 -1.50 3.95
CA GLN A 115 19.49 -2.33 4.70
C GLN A 115 18.75 -3.32 5.62
N TYR A 116 17.74 -2.84 6.36
CA TYR A 116 16.96 -3.69 7.25
C TYR A 116 16.13 -4.73 6.48
N ARG A 117 15.52 -4.35 5.35
CA ARG A 117 14.84 -5.29 4.44
C ARG A 117 15.78 -6.37 3.93
N THR A 118 17.02 -6.00 3.59
CA THR A 118 18.05 -6.93 3.12
C THR A 118 18.44 -7.92 4.22
N LEU A 119 18.59 -7.43 5.45
CA LEU A 119 18.84 -8.27 6.63
C LEU A 119 17.71 -9.27 6.85
N LEU A 120 16.46 -8.81 6.92
CA LEU A 120 15.29 -9.68 7.10
C LEU A 120 15.16 -10.75 6.00
N LYS A 121 15.43 -10.38 4.74
CA LYS A 121 15.44 -11.32 3.61
C LYS A 121 16.52 -12.41 3.81
N SER A 122 17.69 -12.03 4.30
CA SER A 122 18.77 -12.99 4.53
C SER A 122 18.46 -13.91 5.72
N GLU A 123 17.94 -13.37 6.83
CA GLU A 123 17.49 -14.15 7.99
C GLU A 123 16.41 -15.15 7.62
N ALA A 124 15.37 -14.73 6.88
CA ALA A 124 14.32 -15.62 6.41
C ALA A 124 14.86 -16.73 5.51
N LYS A 125 15.85 -16.42 4.66
CA LYS A 125 16.54 -17.42 3.83
C LYS A 125 17.30 -18.44 4.67
N PHE A 126 18.00 -18.01 5.72
CA PHE A 126 18.70 -18.92 6.63
C PHE A 126 17.76 -19.74 7.50
N ALA A 127 16.67 -19.15 8.01
CA ALA A 127 15.65 -19.86 8.75
C ALA A 127 15.01 -20.98 7.93
N LYS A 128 14.64 -20.70 6.66
CA LYS A 128 14.14 -21.73 5.74
C LYS A 128 15.13 -22.86 5.50
N LYS A 129 16.41 -22.53 5.30
CA LYS A 129 17.47 -23.54 5.13
C LYS A 129 17.68 -24.37 6.41
N ALA A 130 17.57 -23.76 7.59
CA ALA A 130 17.68 -24.47 8.85
C ALA A 130 16.52 -25.46 9.02
N LEU A 131 15.29 -25.04 8.72
CA LEU A 131 14.11 -25.91 8.71
C LEU A 131 14.26 -27.07 7.72
N GLU A 132 14.75 -26.82 6.51
CA GLU A 132 14.99 -27.86 5.50
C GLU A 132 16.09 -28.85 5.95
N ARG A 133 17.12 -28.39 6.65
CA ARG A 133 18.13 -29.28 7.24
C ARG A 133 17.55 -30.12 8.37
N LEU A 134 16.73 -29.53 9.23
CA LEU A 134 16.06 -30.23 10.32
C LEU A 134 15.06 -31.27 9.82
N SER A 135 14.33 -30.99 8.74
CA SER A 135 13.37 -31.95 8.15
C SER A 135 14.05 -33.14 7.47
N ARG A 136 15.32 -33.01 7.07
CA ARG A 136 16.12 -34.12 6.51
C ARG A 136 16.73 -35.04 7.59
N VAL A 137 16.71 -34.64 8.86
CA VAL A 137 17.13 -35.50 9.96
C VAL A 137 15.96 -36.45 10.31
N PRO A 138 16.12 -37.77 10.15
CA PRO A 138 15.06 -38.71 10.50
C PRO A 138 14.80 -38.65 12.01
N GLY A 139 13.62 -38.14 12.39
CA GLY A 139 13.21 -37.92 13.79
C GLY A 139 12.89 -36.46 14.15
N GLY A 140 13.07 -35.50 13.23
CA GLY A 140 12.71 -34.10 13.46
C GLY A 140 11.19 -33.87 13.44
N ILE A 141 10.61 -33.59 14.61
CA ILE A 141 9.21 -33.18 14.77
C ILE A 141 9.04 -31.78 14.15
N VAL A 142 8.76 -31.72 12.84
CA VAL A 142 8.19 -30.53 12.23
C VAL A 142 6.68 -30.70 12.31
N GLU A 143 6.12 -30.36 13.47
CA GLU A 143 4.71 -30.00 13.55
C GLU A 143 4.55 -28.78 12.67
N THR A 144 4.17 -29.04 11.42
CA THR A 144 3.55 -28.06 10.55
C THR A 144 2.43 -27.46 11.39
N THR A 145 2.50 -26.15 11.62
CA THR A 145 1.41 -25.38 12.21
C THR A 145 0.20 -25.52 11.29
N THR A 146 -0.51 -26.62 11.47
CA THR A 146 -1.79 -26.91 10.87
C THR A 146 -2.67 -25.76 11.28
N TYR A 147 -3.05 -24.96 10.29
CA TYR A 147 -4.07 -23.96 10.37
C TYR A 147 -5.28 -24.63 11.03
N LEU A 148 -5.48 -24.39 12.33
CA LEU A 148 -6.63 -24.91 13.04
C LEU A 148 -7.85 -24.29 12.36
N PRO A 149 -8.71 -25.09 11.70
CA PRO A 149 -9.92 -24.53 11.10
C PRO A 149 -10.71 -23.85 12.22
N PRO A 150 -11.33 -22.68 11.94
CA PRO A 150 -12.10 -21.97 12.95
C PRO A 150 -13.16 -22.91 13.52
N ALA A 151 -13.09 -23.15 14.83
CA ALA A 151 -14.03 -24.00 15.54
C ALA A 151 -15.44 -23.42 15.39
N ASN A 152 -16.36 -24.22 14.83
CA ASN A 152 -17.79 -23.96 14.69
C ASN A 152 -18.19 -22.78 13.78
N GLN A 153 -18.12 -22.99 12.46
CA GLN A 153 -19.00 -22.24 11.56
C GLN A 153 -20.38 -22.91 11.57
N GLN A 154 -21.25 -22.46 12.48
CA GLN A 154 -22.69 -22.63 12.25
C GLN A 154 -23.02 -22.06 10.86
N PRO A 155 -23.97 -22.63 10.11
CA PRO A 155 -24.37 -22.08 8.81
C PRO A 155 -24.71 -20.60 8.98
N ARG A 156 -24.08 -19.73 8.19
CA ARG A 156 -24.30 -18.28 8.27
C ARG A 156 -25.77 -18.02 7.91
N GLN A 157 -26.55 -17.56 8.89
CA GLN A 157 -27.94 -17.16 8.67
C GLN A 157 -27.97 -15.91 7.77
N TYR A 158 -28.96 -15.80 6.89
CA TYR A 158 -29.12 -14.63 6.05
C TYR A 158 -29.60 -13.44 6.88
N LEU A 159 -29.18 -12.22 6.49
CA LEU A 159 -29.57 -11.00 7.18
C LEU A 159 -31.09 -10.79 7.17
N TYR A 160 -31.76 -11.18 6.08
CA TYR A 160 -33.21 -11.05 5.94
C TYR A 160 -33.95 -11.81 7.06
N ASP A 161 -33.53 -13.04 7.35
CA ASP A 161 -34.10 -13.92 8.38
C ASP A 161 -33.77 -13.44 9.80
N LEU A 162 -32.64 -12.75 9.99
CA LEU A 162 -32.29 -12.14 11.28
C LEU A 162 -33.14 -10.90 11.60
N ILE A 163 -33.54 -10.15 10.57
CA ILE A 163 -34.35 -8.92 10.71
C ILE A 163 -35.83 -9.28 10.88
N HIS A 164 -36.32 -10.29 10.16
CA HIS A 164 -37.70 -10.73 10.21
C HIS A 164 -37.79 -12.00 11.04
N GLU A 165 -38.18 -11.86 12.30
CA GLU A 165 -38.34 -13.02 13.18
C GLU A 165 -39.44 -13.96 12.66
N ASP A 166 -39.14 -15.26 12.63
CA ASP A 166 -40.13 -16.28 12.28
C ASP A 166 -41.18 -16.38 13.39
N ASN A 167 -42.33 -15.74 13.21
CA ASN A 167 -43.51 -15.87 14.08
C ASN A 167 -44.05 -17.31 14.22
N ASN A 168 -43.46 -18.29 13.49
CA ASN A 168 -43.98 -19.64 13.33
C ASN A 168 -43.05 -20.75 13.84
N ALA A 169 -41.80 -20.46 14.25
CA ALA A 169 -40.79 -21.52 14.44
C ALA A 169 -40.61 -22.01 15.89
N SER A 170 -41.04 -21.27 16.91
CA SER A 170 -40.93 -21.74 18.31
C SER A 170 -41.89 -21.09 19.32
N ASP A 171 -42.76 -20.19 18.89
CA ASP A 171 -43.77 -19.56 19.75
C ASP A 171 -44.95 -20.52 19.96
N GLY A 172 -44.67 -21.68 20.55
CA GLY A 172 -45.68 -22.40 21.30
C GLY A 172 -46.08 -21.53 22.48
N VAL A 173 -47.14 -20.73 22.32
CA VAL A 173 -47.86 -19.97 23.36
C VAL A 173 -46.94 -19.54 24.52
N LEU A 174 -46.02 -18.63 24.24
CA LEU A 174 -45.33 -17.89 25.30
C LEU A 174 -46.32 -16.83 25.82
N ASP A 175 -47.04 -17.14 26.91
CA ASP A 175 -48.05 -16.27 27.54
C ASP A 175 -47.46 -14.99 28.19
N GLY A 176 -46.26 -14.57 27.79
CA GLY A 176 -45.53 -13.45 28.39
C GLY A 176 -44.92 -13.77 29.75
N SER A 177 -45.01 -15.00 30.24
CA SER A 177 -44.42 -15.43 31.52
C SER A 177 -42.93 -15.81 31.35
N SER A 178 -42.05 -14.83 31.12
CA SER A 178 -40.60 -15.06 31.05
C SER A 178 -39.95 -15.09 32.44
N LYS A 179 -38.95 -15.97 32.63
CA LYS A 179 -38.11 -15.98 33.86
C LYS A 179 -37.07 -14.87 33.87
N LEU A 180 -36.68 -14.40 32.69
CA LEU A 180 -35.69 -13.33 32.53
C LEU A 180 -36.39 -11.97 32.55
N ALA A 181 -35.76 -11.00 33.22
CA ALA A 181 -36.22 -9.62 33.28
C ALA A 181 -36.10 -8.89 31.93
N HIS A 182 -35.25 -9.40 31.04
CA HIS A 182 -35.03 -8.84 29.71
C HIS A 182 -35.33 -9.88 28.65
N ASP A 183 -35.94 -9.42 27.55
CA ASP A 183 -36.08 -10.21 26.34
C ASP A 183 -34.71 -10.38 25.67
N THR A 184 -34.16 -11.58 25.73
CA THR A 184 -32.82 -11.89 25.20
C THR A 184 -32.73 -13.32 24.72
N LYS A 185 -32.09 -13.49 23.55
CA LYS A 185 -31.78 -14.81 22.96
C LYS A 185 -30.34 -15.25 23.25
N ASN A 186 -29.65 -14.59 24.19
CA ASN A 186 -28.27 -14.91 24.55
C ASN A 186 -28.19 -16.26 25.31
N PRO A 187 -27.52 -17.29 24.78
CA PRO A 187 -27.47 -18.62 25.41
C PRO A 187 -26.84 -18.60 26.81
N THR A 188 -25.94 -17.67 27.09
CA THR A 188 -25.27 -17.54 28.40
C THR A 188 -26.14 -16.91 29.49
N ALA A 189 -27.26 -16.28 29.10
CA ALA A 189 -28.27 -15.74 30.00
C ALA A 189 -29.46 -16.70 30.17
N LEU A 190 -29.76 -17.51 29.14
CA LEU A 190 -30.86 -18.47 29.16
C LEU A 190 -30.58 -19.70 30.05
N GLY A 191 -29.30 -20.06 30.24
CA GLY A 191 -28.91 -21.21 31.04
C GLY A 191 -27.63 -20.97 31.87
N PRO A 192 -27.46 -21.71 32.98
CA PRO A 192 -26.25 -21.64 33.80
C PRO A 192 -25.05 -22.34 33.12
N GLU A 193 -25.32 -23.37 32.31
CA GLU A 193 -24.33 -24.12 31.54
C GLU A 193 -23.73 -23.25 30.44
N ARG A 194 -22.39 -23.17 30.38
CA ARG A 194 -21.65 -22.35 29.41
C ARG A 194 -20.55 -23.17 28.75
N ASN A 195 -20.53 -23.17 27.42
CA ASN A 195 -19.44 -23.77 26.66
C ASN A 195 -18.37 -22.71 26.34
N LEU A 196 -17.17 -22.86 26.91
CA LEU A 196 -16.08 -21.88 26.78
C LEU A 196 -15.17 -22.13 25.55
N GLY A 197 -15.29 -23.28 24.89
CA GLY A 197 -14.49 -23.62 23.71
C GLY A 197 -12.97 -23.57 23.96
N SER A 198 -12.25 -22.86 23.11
CA SER A 198 -10.79 -22.69 23.20
C SER A 198 -10.35 -21.75 24.33
N TYR A 199 -11.25 -20.86 24.77
CA TYR A 199 -10.95 -19.97 25.88
C TYR A 199 -11.15 -20.73 27.19
N ARG A 200 -10.18 -20.63 28.11
CA ARG A 200 -10.28 -21.22 29.45
C ARG A 200 -9.85 -20.21 30.49
N THR A 201 -10.60 -20.13 31.58
CA THR A 201 -10.17 -19.37 32.76
C THR A 201 -9.20 -20.24 33.57
N THR A 202 -8.31 -19.61 34.32
CA THR A 202 -7.36 -20.33 35.20
C THR A 202 -8.09 -21.26 36.18
N THR A 203 -9.24 -20.83 36.71
CA THR A 203 -10.09 -21.63 37.60
C THR A 203 -10.65 -22.88 36.91
N SER A 204 -11.17 -22.75 35.68
CA SER A 204 -11.70 -23.90 34.92
C SER A 204 -10.64 -24.91 34.54
N LEU A 205 -9.38 -24.49 34.44
CA LEU A 205 -8.25 -25.37 34.18
C LEU A 205 -7.79 -26.09 35.46
N ALA A 206 -7.83 -25.40 36.59
CA ALA A 206 -7.38 -25.93 37.88
C ALA A 206 -8.35 -26.96 38.49
N HIS A 207 -9.66 -26.79 38.25
CA HIS A 207 -10.70 -27.64 38.81
C HIS A 207 -11.39 -28.46 37.73
N GLY A 208 -11.08 -29.75 37.68
CA GLY A 208 -11.81 -30.75 36.90
C GLY A 208 -12.64 -31.66 37.81
N ALA A 209 -13.64 -32.34 37.25
CA ALA A 209 -14.31 -33.42 37.96
C ALA A 209 -13.26 -34.50 38.30
N PRO A 210 -13.22 -35.01 39.55
CA PRO A 210 -12.28 -36.04 39.92
C PRO A 210 -12.59 -37.33 39.14
N THR A 211 -11.56 -38.11 38.82
CA THR A 211 -11.67 -39.31 37.98
C THR A 211 -12.40 -40.45 38.69
N GLU A 212 -12.25 -40.55 40.01
CA GLU A 212 -12.83 -41.61 40.81
C GLU A 212 -13.41 -41.06 42.11
N PHE A 213 -14.55 -41.60 42.52
CA PHE A 213 -15.16 -41.34 43.81
C PHE A 213 -15.22 -42.64 44.62
N GLN A 214 -14.53 -42.68 45.76
CA GLN A 214 -14.58 -43.81 46.69
C GLN A 214 -15.38 -43.44 47.93
N LYS A 215 -16.25 -44.34 48.41
CA LYS A 215 -16.97 -44.14 49.67
C LYS A 215 -15.96 -44.14 50.83
N PRO A 216 -16.11 -43.27 51.83
CA PRO A 216 -15.22 -43.26 52.99
C PRO A 216 -15.32 -44.59 53.75
N GLN A 217 -14.18 -45.07 54.24
CA GLN A 217 -14.11 -46.31 55.03
C GLN A 217 -14.95 -46.24 56.30
N PHE A 218 -14.95 -45.09 56.96
CA PHE A 218 -15.69 -44.84 58.19
C PHE A 218 -16.63 -43.65 58.02
N ALA A 219 -17.91 -43.94 57.87
CA ALA A 219 -18.98 -42.95 57.90
C ALA A 219 -19.90 -43.22 59.10
N ARG A 220 -20.39 -42.16 59.74
CA ARG A 220 -21.38 -42.27 60.81
C ARG A 220 -22.69 -42.80 60.19
N LYS A 221 -23.13 -43.97 60.64
CA LYS A 221 -24.40 -44.58 60.22
C LYS A 221 -25.50 -44.22 61.23
N PRO A 222 -26.66 -43.72 60.80
CA PRO A 222 -27.73 -43.31 61.71
C PRO A 222 -28.57 -44.52 62.16
N VAL A 223 -27.92 -45.49 62.84
CA VAL A 223 -28.54 -46.76 63.25
C VAL A 223 -29.81 -46.55 64.07
N VAL A 224 -29.82 -45.57 64.99
CA VAL A 224 -31.02 -45.27 65.80
C VAL A 224 -32.19 -44.81 64.92
N GLN A 225 -31.97 -43.91 63.96
CA GLN A 225 -33.03 -43.46 63.06
C GLN A 225 -33.54 -44.61 62.18
N GLU A 226 -32.64 -45.49 61.74
CA GLU A 226 -32.97 -46.63 60.87
C GLU A 226 -33.70 -47.76 61.60
N SER A 227 -33.38 -47.98 62.88
CA SER A 227 -33.85 -49.17 63.62
C SER A 227 -34.96 -48.90 64.63
N PHE A 228 -34.96 -47.75 65.32
CA PHE A 228 -35.91 -47.47 66.40
C PHE A 228 -37.28 -47.05 65.86
N TYR A 229 -37.31 -46.32 64.75
CA TYR A 229 -38.54 -45.80 64.17
C TYR A 229 -38.97 -46.65 62.97
N ARG A 230 -40.22 -47.12 62.98
CA ARG A 230 -40.87 -47.78 61.84
C ARG A 230 -41.82 -46.77 61.19
N ARG A 231 -41.94 -46.80 59.86
CA ARG A 231 -42.66 -45.77 59.10
C ARG A 231 -44.12 -45.59 59.54
N THR A 232 -44.93 -46.65 59.56
CA THR A 232 -46.39 -46.52 59.74
C THR A 232 -47.11 -47.73 60.34
N ASN A 233 -46.42 -48.80 60.72
CA ASN A 233 -47.09 -50.04 61.14
C ASN A 233 -47.17 -50.17 62.66
N VAL A 234 -48.39 -50.36 63.18
CA VAL A 234 -48.68 -50.49 64.62
C VAL A 234 -48.57 -51.95 65.07
N PHE A 235 -48.99 -52.90 64.22
CA PHE A 235 -48.93 -54.34 64.50
C PHE A 235 -48.20 -55.06 63.37
N PHE A 236 -47.20 -55.86 63.72
CA PHE A 236 -46.45 -56.69 62.77
C PHE A 236 -47.00 -58.13 62.82
N PRO A 237 -46.96 -58.87 61.70
CA PRO A 237 -47.38 -60.26 61.68
C PRO A 237 -46.48 -61.13 62.58
N ASP A 238 -47.09 -62.12 63.24
CA ASP A 238 -46.38 -63.07 64.09
C ASP A 238 -45.36 -63.86 63.26
N GLY A 239 -44.13 -63.99 63.77
CA GLY A 239 -43.04 -64.72 63.12
C GLY A 239 -42.25 -63.96 62.03
N CYS A 240 -42.31 -62.62 62.00
CA CYS A 240 -41.61 -61.84 60.96
C CYS A 240 -40.07 -61.89 61.00
N ALA A 241 -39.47 -62.40 62.09
CA ALA A 241 -38.04 -62.64 62.22
C ALA A 241 -37.78 -63.97 62.96
N THR A 242 -36.80 -64.73 62.49
CA THR A 242 -36.33 -65.94 63.18
C THR A 242 -35.53 -65.55 64.41
N ILE A 243 -36.02 -65.89 65.60
CA ILE A 243 -35.29 -65.69 66.85
C ILE A 243 -34.23 -66.78 66.94
N ALA A 244 -32.96 -66.41 66.82
CA ALA A 244 -31.86 -67.34 67.06
C ALA A 244 -31.80 -67.65 68.57
N THR A 245 -32.25 -68.84 68.98
CA THR A 245 -32.01 -69.39 70.31
C THR A 245 -30.54 -69.77 70.44
N THR A 246 -29.73 -68.90 71.03
CA THR A 246 -28.37 -69.24 71.48
C THR A 246 -28.44 -70.14 72.71
N SER A 247 -27.91 -71.35 72.60
CA SER A 247 -27.55 -72.23 73.72
C SER A 247 -26.35 -71.69 74.49
#